data_AF-A0A1G8VSH2-F1
#
_entry.id   AF-A0A1G8VSH2-F1
#
_cell.length_a   1.000
_cell.length_b   1.000
_cell.length_c   1.000
_cell.angle_alpha   90.00
_cell.angle_beta   90.00
_cell.angle_gamma   90.00
#
_symmetry.space_group_name_H-M   'P 1'
#
loop_
_entity.id
_entity.type
_entity.pdbx_description
1 polymer ?
#
loop_
_entity_poly.entity_id
_entity_poly.type
_entity_poly.pdbx_seq_one_letter_code
_entity_poly.pdbx_strand_id
1 'polypeptide(L)' 'MKGSVQLKHLTNQFSHGDVVHIAKTGEPVTISKWQYIKHMKKYSYIVAEYPGTFYFEEELQKA' A
#
# COMPACT_ATOMS: atom_id res chain seq x y z
N MET A 1 -18.77 16.04 -27.34
CA MET A 1 -17.52 15.31 -27.05
C MET A 1 -17.19 15.49 -25.58
N LYS A 2 -17.47 14.50 -24.72
CA LYS A 2 -17.00 14.53 -23.33
C LYS A 2 -15.87 13.52 -23.25
N GLY A 3 -14.65 13.99 -23.46
CA GLY A 3 -13.45 13.20 -23.18
C GLY A 3 -13.43 12.97 -21.67
N SER A 4 -13.83 11.80 -21.23
CA SER A 4 -13.59 11.31 -19.88
C SER A 4 -12.08 11.25 -19.70
N VAL A 5 -11.52 12.29 -19.10
CA VAL A 5 -10.15 12.26 -18.60
C VAL A 5 -10.13 11.11 -17.59
N GLN A 6 -9.54 9.98 -17.97
CA GLN A 6 -9.12 8.95 -17.04
C GLN A 6 -8.06 9.60 -16.16
N LEU A 7 -8.52 10.25 -15.08
CA LEU A 7 -7.71 10.46 -13.90
C LEU A 7 -7.21 9.07 -13.54
N LYS A 8 -5.95 8.76 -13.88
CA LYS A 8 -5.19 7.72 -13.19
C LYS A 8 -5.21 8.15 -11.72
N HIS A 9 -6.26 7.78 -11.00
CA HIS A 9 -6.22 7.77 -9.56
C HIS A 9 -4.98 6.96 -9.24
N LEU A 10 -3.96 7.63 -8.71
CA LEU A 10 -2.88 6.99 -8.00
C LEU A 10 -3.58 6.21 -6.88
N THR A 11 -4.00 4.99 -7.18
CA THR A 11 -4.71 4.13 -6.27
C THR A 11 -3.63 3.34 -5.57
N ASN A 12 -3.55 3.50 -4.26
CA ASN A 12 -2.81 2.61 -3.38
C ASN A 12 -3.26 1.16 -3.68
N GLN A 13 -2.33 0.21 -3.81
CA GLN A 13 -2.68 -1.19 -4.08
C GLN A 13 -3.43 -1.86 -2.93
N PHE A 14 -3.25 -1.38 -1.70
CA PHE A 14 -3.80 -2.00 -0.49
C PHE A 14 -4.55 -0.99 0.37
N SER A 15 -5.64 -1.42 0.99
CA SER A 15 -6.51 -0.60 1.84
C SER A 15 -6.46 -1.07 3.29
N HIS A 16 -6.95 -0.25 4.21
CA HIS A 16 -7.08 -0.62 5.62
C HIS A 16 -7.89 -1.92 5.77
N GLY A 17 -7.36 -2.88 6.53
CA GLY A 17 -7.96 -4.19 6.76
C GLY A 17 -7.56 -5.27 5.74
N ASP A 18 -6.85 -4.92 4.66
CA ASP A 18 -6.36 -5.93 3.70
C ASP A 18 -5.28 -6.79 4.34
N VAL A 19 -5.33 -8.10 4.11
CA VAL A 19 -4.27 -9.04 4.46
C VAL A 19 -3.31 -9.18 3.28
N VAL A 20 -2.03 -8.93 3.54
CA VAL A 20 -0.93 -8.97 2.56
C VAL A 20 0.22 -9.79 3.14
N HIS A 21 1.13 -10.25 2.29
CA HIS A 21 2.35 -10.91 2.73
C HIS A 21 3.55 -9.96 2.63
N ILE A 22 4.43 -9.94 3.63
CA ILE A 22 5.73 -9.28 3.51
C ILE A 22 6.58 -10.09 2.53
N ALA A 23 6.98 -9.50 1.40
CA ALA A 23 7.69 -10.20 0.33
C ALA A 23 8.99 -10.89 0.77
N LYS A 24 9.66 -10.31 1.79
CA LYS A 24 10.93 -10.83 2.32
C LYS A 24 10.77 -12.05 3.23
N THR A 25 9.71 -12.10 4.03
CA THR A 25 9.51 -13.13 5.06
C THR A 25 8.38 -14.11 4.73
N GLY A 26 7.49 -13.75 3.80
CA GLY A 26 6.25 -14.48 3.52
C GLY A 26 5.20 -14.35 4.62
N GLU A 27 5.44 -13.49 5.62
CA GLU A 27 4.58 -13.35 6.78
C GLU A 27 3.29 -12.62 6.43
N PRO A 28 2.10 -13.17 6.78
CA PRO A 28 0.83 -12.50 6.58
C PRO A 28 0.66 -11.38 7.60
N VAL A 29 0.36 -10.18 7.12
CA VAL A 29 0.18 -8.97 7.92
C VAL A 29 -1.02 -8.19 7.40
N THR A 30 -1.61 -7.39 8.28
CA THR A 30 -2.84 -6.64 8.01
C THR A 30 -2.51 -5.17 7.83
N ILE A 31 -2.96 -4.56 6.73
CA ILE A 31 -2.76 -3.13 6.52
C ILE A 31 -3.57 -2.33 7.55
N SER A 32 -2.86 -1.51 8.32
CA SER A 32 -3.46 -0.59 9.29
C SER A 32 -3.64 0.81 8.69
N LYS A 33 -2.62 1.36 8.06
CA LYS A 33 -2.69 2.71 7.45
C LYS A 33 -1.85 2.76 6.19
N TRP A 34 -2.17 3.69 5.30
CA TRP A 34 -1.35 3.98 4.13
C TRP A 34 -1.23 5.48 3.94
N GLN A 35 -0.11 5.90 3.35
CA GLN A 35 0.17 7.31 3.08
C GLN A 35 0.98 7.46 1.79
N TYR A 36 0.62 8.48 1.00
CA TYR A 36 1.39 8.86 -0.18
C TYR A 36 2.55 9.78 0.20
N ILE A 37 3.78 9.35 -0.12
CA ILE A 37 4.99 10.13 0.08
C ILE A 37 5.30 10.90 -1.20
N LYS A 38 4.89 12.17 -1.25
CA LYS A 38 4.99 13.03 -2.45
C LYS A 38 6.40 13.15 -3.02
N HIS A 39 7.41 13.26 -2.15
CA HIS A 39 8.82 13.39 -2.57
C HIS A 39 9.30 12.15 -3.34
N MET A 40 8.89 10.95 -2.90
CA MET A 40 9.29 9.68 -3.52
C MET A 40 8.30 9.22 -4.61
N LYS A 41 7.12 9.84 -4.68
CA LYS A 41 5.98 9.42 -5.48
C LYS A 41 5.55 7.96 -5.22
N LYS A 42 5.75 7.48 -3.99
CA LYS A 42 5.44 6.10 -3.57
C LYS A 42 4.39 6.08 -2.46
N TYR A 43 3.66 4.97 -2.38
CA TYR A 43 2.80 4.65 -1.24
C TYR A 43 3.60 3.90 -0.17
N SER A 44 3.40 4.33 1.07
CA SER A 44 3.89 3.66 2.28
C SER A 44 2.71 3.08 3.05
N TYR A 45 2.94 1.97 3.71
CA TYR A 45 1.95 1.18 4.42
C TYR A 45 2.45 0.86 5.82
N ILE A 46 1.59 0.98 6.82
CA ILE A 46 1.83 0.55 8.19
C ILE A 46 0.93 -0.66 8.42
N VAL A 47 1.49 -1.72 8.98
CA VAL A 47 0.76 -2.96 9.29
C VAL A 47 0.36 -3.00 10.75
N ALA A 48 -0.72 -3.71 11.07
CA ALA A 48 -1.29 -3.75 12.42
C ALA A 48 -0.38 -4.50 13.41
N GLU A 49 0.34 -5.51 12.92
CA GLU A 49 1.25 -6.38 13.66
C GLU A 49 2.54 -5.63 14.05
N TYR A 50 2.97 -4.69 13.22
CA TYR A 50 4.20 -3.92 13.38
C TYR A 50 3.95 -2.42 13.18
N PRO A 51 3.25 -1.73 14.11
CA PRO A 51 2.86 -0.33 13.93
C PRO A 51 4.02 0.67 13.91
N GLY A 52 5.21 0.25 14.38
CA GLY A 52 6.45 1.02 14.31
C GLY A 52 7.24 0.84 13.01
N THR A 53 6.80 -0.08 12.14
CA THR A 53 7.46 -0.37 10.86
C THR A 53 6.56 0.08 9.72
N PHE A 54 7.17 0.73 8.72
CA PHE A 54 6.51 1.03 7.47
C PHE A 54 7.11 0.19 6.35
N TYR A 55 6.29 -0.09 5.35
CA TYR A 55 6.64 -0.86 4.17
C TYR A 55 6.26 -0.08 2.92
N PHE A 56 7.01 -0.24 1.85
CA PHE A 56 6.60 0.24 0.53
C PHE A 56 5.74 -0.79 -0.19
N GLU A 57 5.01 -0.33 -1.19
CA GLU A 57 4.13 -1.17 -2.02
C GLU A 57 4.87 -2.38 -2.64
N GLU A 58 6.14 -2.21 -3.01
CA GLU A 58 6.99 -3.26 -3.61
C GLU A 58 7.44 -4.33 -2.59
N GLU A 59 7.37 -4.03 -1.29
CA GLU A 59 7.74 -4.94 -0.20
C GLU A 59 6.57 -5.79 0.28
N LEU A 60 5.38 -5.51 -0.22
CA LEU A 60 4.15 -6.20 0.12
C LEU A 60 3.61 -6.94 -1.10
N GLN A 61 3.11 -8.13 -0.86
CA GLN A 61 2.48 -8.97 -1.89
C GLN A 61 1.05 -9.23 -1.51
N LYS A 62 0.18 -9.29 -2.52
CA LYS A 62 -1.20 -9.70 -2.30
C LYS A 62 -1.22 -11.15 -1.82
N ALA A 63 -2.03 -11.43 -0.80
CA ALA A 63 -2.26 -12.79 -0.33
C ALA A 63 -2.95 -13.66 -1.39
#